data_AF-A0A8C6WEP0-F1
#
_entry.id   AF-A0A8C6WEP0-F1
#
_cell.length_a   1.000
_cell.length_b   1.000
_cell.length_c   1.000
_cell.angle_alpha   90.00
_cell.angle_beta   90.00
_cell.angle_gamma   90.00
#
_symmetry.space_group_name_H-M   'P 1'
#
loop_
_entity.id
_entity.type
_entity.pdbx_description
1 polymer ?
#
loop_
_entity_poly.entity_id
_entity_poly.type
_entity_poly.pdbx_seq_one_letter_code
_entity_poly.pdbx_strand_id
1 'polypeptide(L)'
;MAPGSLVAACRSLALSTWLLSFCFVHLLCLDFTVAEREEWYTAFVNITYMDPATSDWRTEKTECGRYGEHSPKRDAKGVVVLPASAQHDRLACDPNGRFAVPMQAVPWVALIARGNCTYKDKIRHAAAQNASAVVIYNVGSANVNDTITMPHSGTGEVVAIMIPEPKGKEVLSLLERNITVTMTITIGTRNLQKYVSRTSVVFVSISFIVLMIISLAWLVFYYIQRFRYANARDRNQRRLGDAAKKAISKLQVRTIRKGDQETEADFDNCAVCIEGYKANDVVRILPCRHLFHKSCVDPWLLDHRTCPMCKMNILKALGIAVSLRKKEKKRTL
;
A
#
# COMPACT_ATOMS: atom_id res chain seq x y z
N MET A 1 -1.71 40.52 20.11
CA MET A 1 -2.20 39.43 19.23
C MET A 1 -1.23 38.26 19.33
N ALA A 2 -1.68 37.16 19.94
CA ALA A 2 -0.82 36.06 20.37
C ALA A 2 -0.42 35.15 19.19
N PRO A 3 0.89 34.93 18.94
CA PRO A 3 1.38 34.10 17.83
C PRO A 3 1.21 32.58 18.05
N GLY A 4 0.54 32.15 19.13
CA GLY A 4 0.35 30.74 19.48
C GLY A 4 -0.76 30.01 18.72
N SER A 5 -1.78 30.74 18.23
CA SER A 5 -3.00 30.15 17.64
C SER A 5 -2.77 29.51 16.26
N LEU A 6 -1.99 30.17 15.39
CA LEU A 6 -1.69 29.67 14.03
C LEU A 6 -0.83 28.40 14.03
N VAL A 7 0.10 28.28 14.99
CA VAL A 7 0.98 27.11 15.09
C VAL A 7 0.21 25.89 15.62
N ALA A 8 -0.72 26.10 16.56
CA ALA A 8 -1.61 25.04 17.05
C ALA A 8 -2.57 24.56 15.95
N ALA A 9 -3.16 25.48 15.19
CA ALA A 9 -4.03 25.16 14.05
C ALA A 9 -3.28 24.36 12.97
N CYS A 10 -2.07 24.79 12.58
CA CYS A 10 -1.25 24.05 11.60
C CYS A 10 -0.85 22.65 12.08
N ARG A 11 -0.62 22.45 13.39
CA ARG A 11 -0.33 21.10 13.95
C ARG A 11 -1.55 20.19 13.90
N SER A 12 -2.73 20.74 14.20
CA SER A 12 -4.00 19.99 14.12
C SER A 12 -4.33 19.58 12.69
N LEU A 13 -4.14 20.48 11.72
CA LEU A 13 -4.31 20.22 10.28
C LEU A 13 -3.30 19.18 9.73
N ALA A 14 -2.05 19.20 10.22
CA ALA A 14 -1.05 18.21 9.82
C ALA A 14 -1.35 16.81 10.40
N LEU A 15 -1.85 16.74 11.64
CA LEU A 15 -2.25 15.48 12.27
C LEU A 15 -3.51 14.89 11.62
N SER A 16 -4.50 15.72 11.29
CA SER A 16 -5.73 15.26 10.63
C SER A 16 -5.48 14.78 9.20
N THR A 17 -4.62 15.46 8.45
CA THR A 17 -4.22 15.02 7.10
C THR A 17 -3.41 13.73 7.13
N TRP A 18 -2.56 13.54 8.13
CA TRP A 18 -1.85 12.26 8.36
C TRP A 18 -2.81 11.11 8.71
N LEU A 19 -3.75 11.35 9.62
CA LEU A 19 -4.75 10.35 10.01
C LEU A 19 -5.69 10.00 8.85
N LEU A 20 -6.10 10.98 8.05
CA LEU A 20 -6.90 10.76 6.84
C LEU A 20 -6.11 10.01 5.77
N SER A 21 -4.84 10.34 5.56
CA SER A 21 -3.96 9.58 4.65
C SER A 21 -3.74 8.15 5.14
N PHE A 22 -3.57 7.95 6.44
CA PHE A 22 -3.41 6.62 7.03
C PHE A 22 -4.69 5.79 6.90
N CYS A 23 -5.85 6.38 7.22
CA CYS A 23 -7.16 5.74 7.02
C CYS A 23 -7.44 5.44 5.56
N PHE A 24 -7.09 6.33 4.63
CA PHE A 24 -7.27 6.12 3.19
C PHE A 24 -6.36 5.02 2.66
N VAL A 25 -5.12 4.95 3.13
CA VAL A 25 -4.20 3.83 2.82
C VAL A 25 -4.72 2.53 3.43
N HIS A 26 -5.28 2.55 4.65
CA HIS A 26 -5.86 1.36 5.28
C HIS A 26 -7.13 0.87 4.56
N LEU A 27 -8.01 1.79 4.13
CA LEU A 27 -9.20 1.48 3.33
C LEU A 27 -8.82 0.92 1.96
N LEU A 28 -7.88 1.57 1.26
CA LEU A 28 -7.36 1.06 0.00
C LEU A 28 -6.66 -0.29 0.17
N CYS A 29 -5.98 -0.53 1.29
CA CYS A 29 -5.32 -1.81 1.59
C CYS A 29 -6.34 -2.95 1.80
N LEU A 30 -7.50 -2.65 2.40
CA LEU A 30 -8.60 -3.61 2.55
C LEU A 30 -9.25 -3.95 1.20
N ASP A 31 -9.46 -2.94 0.34
CA ASP A 31 -10.06 -3.15 -0.99
C ASP A 31 -9.10 -3.73 -2.04
N PHE A 32 -7.79 -3.47 -1.94
CA PHE A 32 -6.78 -3.94 -2.91
C PHE A 32 -6.30 -5.38 -2.66
N THR A 33 -6.84 -6.09 -1.66
CA THR A 33 -6.79 -7.54 -1.68
C THR A 33 -7.69 -8.03 -2.81
N VAL A 34 -7.15 -8.01 -4.04
CA VAL A 34 -7.79 -8.60 -5.22
C VAL A 34 -7.99 -10.09 -4.89
N ALA A 35 -9.17 -10.41 -4.39
CA ALA A 35 -9.60 -11.77 -4.20
C ALA A 35 -9.91 -12.32 -5.59
N GLU A 36 -8.93 -12.99 -6.18
CA GLU A 36 -9.17 -13.78 -7.39
C GLU A 36 -10.25 -14.83 -7.07
N ARG A 37 -11.18 -15.00 -8.01
CA ARG A 37 -12.31 -15.91 -7.89
C ARG A 37 -12.05 -17.11 -8.79
N GLU A 38 -11.71 -18.25 -8.20
CA GLU A 38 -11.74 -19.51 -8.94
C GLU A 38 -13.16 -20.09 -8.85
N GLU A 39 -13.85 -20.13 -9.99
CA GLU A 39 -15.17 -20.76 -10.12
C GLU A 39 -15.00 -22.17 -10.66
N TRP A 40 -15.51 -23.16 -9.94
CA TRP A 40 -15.50 -24.55 -10.38
C TRP A 40 -16.78 -25.28 -10.00
N TYR A 41 -17.09 -26.35 -10.73
CA TYR A 41 -18.32 -27.11 -10.57
C TYR A 41 -17.99 -28.55 -10.20
N THR A 42 -18.66 -29.10 -9.19
CA THR A 42 -18.68 -30.55 -8.98
C THR A 42 -19.56 -31.22 -10.05
N ALA A 43 -19.46 -32.53 -10.15
CA ALA A 43 -20.31 -33.37 -10.98
C ALA A 43 -20.85 -34.52 -10.14
N PHE A 44 -22.14 -34.81 -10.30
CA PHE A 44 -22.69 -36.08 -9.85
C PHE A 44 -22.30 -37.14 -10.86
N VAL A 45 -21.71 -38.22 -10.34
CA VAL A 45 -21.36 -39.42 -11.11
C VAL A 45 -22.32 -40.51 -10.68
N ASN A 46 -23.14 -40.97 -11.61
CA ASN A 46 -24.06 -42.07 -11.42
C ASN A 46 -23.62 -43.27 -12.24
N ILE A 47 -23.30 -44.39 -11.58
CA ILE A 47 -22.92 -45.64 -12.24
C ILE A 47 -24.04 -46.66 -12.12
N THR A 48 -24.34 -47.34 -13.22
CA THR A 48 -25.32 -48.42 -13.29
C THR A 48 -24.66 -49.67 -13.85
N TYR A 49 -24.76 -50.79 -13.13
CA TYR A 49 -24.19 -52.08 -13.52
C TYR A 49 -25.03 -53.23 -12.98
N MET A 50 -24.89 -54.41 -13.58
CA MET A 50 -25.53 -55.63 -13.10
C MET A 50 -24.64 -56.28 -12.04
N ASP A 51 -25.15 -56.46 -10.83
CA ASP A 51 -24.42 -57.09 -9.73
C ASP A 51 -24.16 -58.57 -10.05
N PRO A 52 -22.91 -59.03 -10.11
CA PRO A 52 -22.60 -60.43 -10.42
C PRO A 52 -23.06 -61.40 -9.33
N ALA A 53 -23.28 -60.94 -8.09
CA ALA A 53 -23.71 -61.79 -6.99
C ALA A 53 -25.23 -61.95 -6.92
N THR A 54 -25.99 -60.86 -7.14
CA THR A 54 -27.46 -60.88 -7.02
C THR A 54 -28.18 -60.91 -8.36
N SER A 55 -27.49 -60.64 -9.47
CA SER A 55 -28.07 -60.43 -10.81
C SER A 55 -29.05 -59.25 -10.90
N ASP A 56 -29.05 -58.35 -9.91
CA ASP A 56 -29.88 -57.15 -9.93
C ASP A 56 -29.12 -55.94 -10.51
N TRP A 57 -29.87 -55.02 -11.10
CA TRP A 57 -29.32 -53.71 -11.51
C TRP A 57 -29.04 -52.85 -10.29
N ARG A 58 -27.76 -52.56 -10.04
CA ARG A 58 -27.35 -51.56 -9.05
C ARG A 58 -27.08 -50.22 -9.70
N THR A 59 -27.52 -49.17 -9.02
CA THR A 59 -27.29 -47.78 -9.42
C THR A 59 -26.76 -47.03 -8.21
N GLU A 60 -25.59 -46.41 -8.36
CA GLU A 60 -24.94 -45.63 -7.31
C GLU A 60 -24.66 -44.21 -7.82
N LYS A 61 -25.20 -43.22 -7.10
CA LYS A 61 -25.01 -41.80 -7.40
C LYS A 61 -24.16 -41.14 -6.32
N THR A 62 -23.04 -40.56 -6.72
CA THR A 62 -22.11 -39.85 -5.82
C THR A 62 -21.69 -38.50 -6.39
N GLU A 63 -21.72 -37.44 -5.59
CA GLU A 63 -21.14 -36.14 -5.95
C GLU A 63 -19.64 -36.14 -5.72
N CYS A 64 -18.89 -36.78 -6.61
CA CYS A 64 -17.43 -36.92 -6.47
C CYS A 64 -16.66 -36.32 -7.64
N GLY A 65 -17.32 -35.98 -8.75
CA GLY A 65 -16.64 -35.43 -9.91
C GLY A 65 -16.32 -33.94 -9.76
N ARG A 66 -15.30 -33.46 -10.45
CA ARG A 66 -15.00 -32.04 -10.65
C ARG A 66 -14.86 -31.77 -12.14
N TYR A 67 -15.63 -30.83 -12.67
CA TYR A 67 -15.53 -30.45 -14.08
C TYR A 67 -14.17 -29.84 -14.38
N GLY A 68 -13.62 -30.16 -15.56
CA GLY A 68 -12.48 -29.44 -16.09
C GLY A 68 -12.81 -27.96 -16.35
N GLU A 69 -11.78 -27.13 -16.34
CA GLU A 69 -11.88 -25.67 -16.44
C GLU A 69 -12.67 -25.25 -17.69
N HIS A 70 -12.31 -25.84 -18.83
CA HIS A 70 -12.86 -25.55 -20.15
C HIS A 70 -13.94 -26.57 -20.57
N SER A 71 -14.33 -27.47 -19.66
CA SER A 71 -15.33 -28.50 -19.92
C SER A 71 -16.73 -27.89 -20.00
N PRO A 72 -17.55 -28.23 -21.00
CA PRO A 72 -18.95 -27.83 -21.03
C PRO A 72 -19.69 -28.35 -19.79
N LYS A 73 -20.43 -27.46 -19.12
CA LYS A 73 -21.18 -27.80 -17.91
C LYS A 73 -22.58 -28.28 -18.32
N ARG A 74 -22.65 -29.52 -18.81
CA ARG A 74 -23.90 -30.19 -19.24
C ARG A 74 -23.85 -31.68 -18.96
N ASP A 75 -25.02 -32.29 -18.99
CA ASP A 75 -25.14 -33.72 -18.73
C ASP A 75 -24.53 -34.55 -19.87
N ALA A 76 -23.91 -35.67 -19.50
CA ALA A 76 -23.37 -36.64 -20.44
C ALA A 76 -23.59 -38.06 -19.92
N LYS A 77 -23.73 -39.03 -20.82
CA LYS A 77 -23.99 -40.42 -20.47
C LYS A 77 -23.32 -41.34 -21.47
N GLY A 78 -22.96 -42.54 -21.04
CA GLY A 78 -22.55 -43.60 -21.94
C GLY A 78 -22.04 -44.85 -21.23
N VAL A 79 -21.79 -45.90 -22.02
CA VAL A 79 -21.10 -47.10 -21.54
C VAL A 79 -19.64 -46.74 -21.28
N VAL A 80 -19.09 -47.18 -20.14
CA VAL A 80 -17.71 -46.88 -19.76
C VAL A 80 -16.74 -47.77 -20.54
N VAL A 81 -15.75 -47.15 -21.18
CA VAL A 81 -14.76 -47.83 -22.03
C VAL A 81 -13.35 -47.47 -21.56
N LEU A 82 -12.48 -48.49 -21.52
CA LEU A 82 -11.06 -48.35 -21.24
C LEU A 82 -10.25 -48.23 -22.54
N PRO A 83 -9.07 -47.58 -22.51
CA PRO A 83 -8.09 -47.67 -23.59
C PRO A 83 -7.71 -49.13 -23.87
N ALA A 84 -7.58 -49.50 -25.15
CA ALA A 84 -7.47 -50.90 -25.58
C ALA A 84 -6.08 -51.55 -25.34
N SER A 85 -5.03 -50.79 -24.99
CA SER A 85 -3.66 -51.34 -24.86
C SER A 85 -3.35 -51.79 -23.42
N ALA A 86 -2.96 -53.06 -23.27
CA ALA A 86 -2.83 -53.72 -21.98
C ALA A 86 -1.51 -53.48 -21.21
N GLN A 87 -0.47 -52.88 -21.81
CA GLN A 87 0.82 -52.73 -21.11
C GLN A 87 1.31 -51.29 -20.90
N HIS A 88 1.16 -50.34 -21.84
CA HIS A 88 1.71 -48.97 -21.68
C HIS A 88 0.75 -47.81 -22.00
N ASP A 89 -0.50 -48.09 -22.41
CA ASP A 89 -1.42 -47.04 -22.91
C ASP A 89 -2.78 -47.00 -22.20
N ARG A 90 -2.90 -47.55 -20.99
CA ARG A 90 -4.06 -47.28 -20.10
C ARG A 90 -4.19 -45.80 -19.72
N LEU A 91 -3.20 -44.99 -20.11
CA LEU A 91 -3.14 -43.55 -19.91
C LEU A 91 -3.71 -42.75 -21.09
N ALA A 92 -4.07 -43.39 -22.22
CA ALA A 92 -4.53 -42.71 -23.45
C ALA A 92 -3.57 -41.59 -23.90
N CYS A 93 -2.26 -41.83 -23.80
CA CYS A 93 -1.25 -40.85 -24.14
C CYS A 93 -0.82 -40.95 -25.60
N ASP A 94 -0.96 -42.12 -26.24
CA ASP A 94 -0.69 -42.28 -27.67
C ASP A 94 -1.81 -41.65 -28.51
N PRO A 95 -1.50 -40.73 -29.46
CA PRO A 95 -2.48 -40.22 -30.41
C PRO A 95 -3.11 -41.29 -31.31
N ASN A 96 -2.42 -42.41 -31.54
CA ASN A 96 -2.93 -43.56 -32.29
C ASN A 96 -3.61 -44.60 -31.38
N GLY A 97 -3.67 -44.35 -30.07
CA GLY A 97 -4.32 -45.20 -29.10
C GLY A 97 -5.80 -45.38 -29.44
N ARG A 98 -6.31 -46.61 -29.29
CA ARG A 98 -7.71 -46.94 -29.58
C ARG A 98 -8.48 -47.19 -28.31
N PHE A 99 -9.77 -46.85 -28.33
CA PHE A 99 -10.72 -47.29 -27.31
C PHE A 99 -11.51 -48.49 -27.84
N ALA A 100 -11.85 -49.43 -26.96
CA ALA A 100 -12.71 -50.56 -27.29
C ALA A 100 -14.18 -50.10 -27.39
N VAL A 101 -14.46 -49.19 -28.32
CA VAL A 101 -15.77 -48.56 -28.49
C VAL A 101 -16.82 -49.60 -28.90
N PRO A 102 -18.01 -49.63 -28.27
CA PRO A 102 -19.10 -50.49 -28.69
C PRO A 102 -19.47 -50.27 -30.17
N MET A 103 -19.67 -51.35 -30.94
CA MET A 103 -19.99 -51.26 -32.37
C MET A 103 -21.38 -50.68 -32.68
N GLN A 104 -22.28 -50.72 -31.70
CA GLN A 104 -23.58 -50.06 -31.76
C GLN A 104 -23.35 -48.60 -31.42
N ALA A 105 -23.95 -47.64 -32.14
CA ALA A 105 -23.80 -46.19 -31.97
C ALA A 105 -24.31 -45.64 -30.61
N VAL A 106 -23.94 -46.31 -29.53
CA VAL A 106 -24.28 -46.03 -28.15
C VAL A 106 -23.27 -45.00 -27.65
N PRO A 107 -23.73 -43.94 -26.97
CA PRO A 107 -22.84 -43.01 -26.29
C PRO A 107 -21.88 -43.77 -25.36
N TRP A 108 -20.62 -43.37 -25.33
CA TRP A 108 -19.61 -44.01 -24.50
C TRP A 108 -18.76 -42.99 -23.75
N VAL A 109 -18.30 -43.37 -22.57
CA VAL A 109 -17.52 -42.54 -21.66
C VAL A 109 -16.13 -43.15 -21.51
N ALA A 110 -15.10 -42.37 -21.80
CA ALA A 110 -13.72 -42.82 -21.61
C ALA A 110 -13.35 -42.76 -20.12
N LEU A 111 -12.89 -43.87 -19.53
CA LEU A 111 -12.30 -43.87 -18.19
C LEU A 111 -10.78 -44.00 -18.29
N ILE A 112 -10.05 -42.98 -17.84
CA ILE A 112 -8.61 -42.84 -18.05
C ILE A 112 -7.91 -42.52 -16.72
N ALA A 113 -6.78 -43.15 -16.44
CA ALA A 113 -5.99 -42.80 -15.27
C ALA A 113 -5.24 -41.46 -15.48
N ARG A 114 -5.08 -40.69 -14.41
CA ARG A 114 -4.04 -39.65 -14.37
C ARG A 114 -2.68 -40.29 -14.69
N GLY A 115 -1.88 -39.63 -15.52
CA GLY A 115 -0.62 -40.17 -16.01
C GLY A 115 0.34 -39.07 -16.43
N ASN A 116 1.32 -39.41 -17.25
CA ASN A 116 2.46 -38.54 -17.55
C ASN A 116 2.26 -37.60 -18.77
N CYS A 117 1.13 -37.73 -19.48
CA CYS A 117 0.72 -36.80 -20.54
C CYS A 117 -0.34 -35.81 -20.02
N THR A 118 -0.59 -34.75 -20.78
CA THR A 118 -1.49 -33.68 -20.34
C THR A 118 -2.96 -34.13 -20.32
N TYR A 119 -3.80 -33.48 -19.51
CA TYR A 119 -5.25 -33.71 -19.53
C TYR A 119 -5.83 -33.43 -20.92
N LYS A 120 -5.32 -32.39 -21.58
CA LYS A 120 -5.70 -32.01 -22.94
C LYS A 120 -5.51 -33.15 -23.94
N ASP A 121 -4.37 -33.84 -23.90
CA ASP A 121 -4.08 -34.94 -24.84
C ASP A 121 -5.06 -36.10 -24.63
N LYS A 122 -5.23 -36.53 -23.38
CA LYS A 122 -6.19 -37.60 -23.01
C LYS A 122 -7.60 -37.29 -23.49
N ILE A 123 -8.06 -36.07 -23.23
CA ILE A 123 -9.40 -35.61 -23.60
C ILE A 123 -9.53 -35.54 -25.12
N ARG A 124 -8.51 -35.03 -25.82
CA ARG A 124 -8.52 -34.91 -27.29
C ARG A 124 -8.54 -36.29 -27.97
N HIS A 125 -7.78 -37.26 -27.47
CA HIS A 125 -7.74 -38.61 -28.05
C HIS A 125 -9.08 -39.34 -27.92
N ALA A 126 -9.72 -39.23 -26.76
CA ALA A 126 -11.07 -39.77 -26.56
C ALA A 126 -12.13 -39.03 -27.38
N ALA A 127 -12.07 -37.69 -27.43
CA ALA A 127 -12.97 -36.87 -28.22
C ALA A 127 -12.87 -37.17 -29.73
N ALA A 128 -11.66 -37.42 -30.24
CA ALA A 128 -11.43 -37.79 -31.64
C ALA A 128 -12.11 -39.11 -32.03
N GLN A 129 -12.45 -39.96 -31.05
CA GLN A 129 -13.18 -41.22 -31.23
C GLN A 129 -14.67 -41.10 -30.81
N ASN A 130 -15.21 -39.88 -30.78
CA ASN A 130 -16.61 -39.57 -30.46
C ASN A 130 -17.05 -40.01 -29.04
N ALA A 131 -16.18 -39.87 -28.05
CA ALA A 131 -16.57 -40.01 -26.65
C ALA A 131 -17.63 -38.96 -26.27
N SER A 132 -18.69 -39.37 -25.57
CA SER A 132 -19.69 -38.44 -25.04
C SER A 132 -19.16 -37.69 -23.82
N ALA A 133 -18.30 -38.33 -23.03
CA ALA A 133 -17.55 -37.73 -21.94
C ALA A 133 -16.21 -38.42 -21.70
N VAL A 134 -15.32 -37.71 -21.00
CA VAL A 134 -14.01 -38.19 -20.56
C VAL A 134 -13.90 -38.04 -19.06
N VAL A 135 -13.61 -39.14 -18.38
CA VAL A 135 -13.49 -39.24 -16.93
C VAL A 135 -12.07 -39.61 -16.59
N ILE A 136 -11.36 -38.70 -15.91
CA ILE A 136 -9.98 -38.92 -15.50
C ILE A 136 -9.95 -39.14 -13.99
N TYR A 137 -9.44 -40.27 -13.52
CA TYR A 137 -9.33 -40.52 -12.07
C TYR A 137 -7.93 -40.18 -11.53
N ASN A 138 -7.90 -39.50 -10.37
CA ASN A 138 -6.72 -38.81 -9.86
C ASN A 138 -5.72 -39.72 -9.13
N VAL A 139 -4.98 -40.55 -9.89
CA VAL A 139 -3.95 -41.45 -9.33
C VAL A 139 -2.74 -40.68 -8.79
N GLY A 140 -2.25 -41.09 -7.62
CA GLY A 140 -0.96 -40.64 -7.07
C GLY A 140 -1.01 -39.28 -6.37
N SER A 141 -2.21 -38.79 -6.01
CA SER A 141 -2.35 -37.62 -5.14
C SER A 141 -2.02 -37.97 -3.69
N ALA A 142 -1.51 -37.00 -2.93
CA ALA A 142 -1.25 -37.16 -1.49
C ALA A 142 -2.53 -37.43 -0.70
N ASN A 143 -3.66 -36.90 -1.17
CA ASN A 143 -4.99 -37.22 -0.67
C ASN A 143 -5.75 -37.97 -1.77
N VAL A 144 -6.12 -39.22 -1.48
CA VAL A 144 -6.73 -40.14 -2.44
C VAL A 144 -8.13 -39.67 -2.88
N ASN A 145 -8.80 -38.86 -2.05
CA ASN A 145 -10.11 -38.26 -2.35
C ASN A 145 -10.04 -36.92 -3.10
N ASP A 146 -8.83 -36.46 -3.43
CA ASP A 146 -8.64 -35.14 -4.04
C ASP A 146 -9.05 -35.10 -5.51
N THR A 147 -9.64 -33.98 -5.92
CA THR A 147 -9.97 -33.67 -7.32
C THR A 147 -9.59 -32.25 -7.64
N ILE A 148 -8.92 -32.06 -8.78
CA ILE A 148 -8.45 -30.75 -9.23
C ILE A 148 -9.20 -30.28 -10.48
N THR A 149 -9.31 -28.97 -10.68
CA THR A 149 -9.83 -28.40 -11.92
C THR A 149 -8.80 -28.68 -13.02
N MET A 150 -9.13 -29.55 -13.99
CA MET A 150 -8.20 -29.86 -15.07
C MET A 150 -8.17 -28.71 -16.10
N PRO A 151 -7.00 -28.12 -16.40
CA PRO A 151 -6.87 -27.20 -17.53
C PRO A 151 -6.80 -27.99 -18.84
N HIS A 152 -7.65 -27.68 -19.81
CA HIS A 152 -7.71 -28.37 -21.09
C HIS A 152 -8.29 -27.49 -22.22
N SER A 153 -7.71 -26.32 -22.46
CA SER A 153 -8.20 -25.42 -23.51
C SER A 153 -8.13 -26.04 -24.91
N GLY A 154 -9.16 -25.80 -25.72
CA GLY A 154 -9.21 -26.23 -27.12
C GLY A 154 -9.46 -27.73 -27.34
N THR A 155 -10.11 -28.42 -26.40
CA THR A 155 -10.54 -29.83 -26.56
C THR A 155 -11.96 -29.99 -27.13
N GLY A 156 -12.58 -28.89 -27.57
CA GLY A 156 -13.93 -28.88 -28.12
C GLY A 156 -15.00 -29.10 -27.05
N GLU A 157 -16.12 -29.67 -27.48
CA GLU A 157 -17.37 -29.75 -26.69
C GLU A 157 -17.49 -31.03 -25.85
N VAL A 158 -16.45 -31.85 -25.70
CA VAL A 158 -16.57 -33.07 -24.89
C VAL A 158 -16.65 -32.74 -23.39
N VAL A 159 -17.56 -33.38 -22.67
CA VAL A 159 -17.64 -33.22 -21.20
C VAL A 159 -16.46 -33.94 -20.57
N ALA A 160 -15.57 -33.19 -19.93
CA ALA A 160 -14.44 -33.71 -19.17
C ALA A 160 -14.59 -33.46 -17.67
N ILE A 161 -14.46 -34.52 -16.86
CA ILE A 161 -14.48 -34.45 -15.40
C ILE A 161 -13.31 -35.24 -14.79
N MET A 162 -12.86 -34.81 -13.62
CA MET A 162 -11.95 -35.56 -12.76
C MET A 162 -12.73 -36.24 -11.64
N ILE A 163 -12.39 -37.48 -11.29
CA ILE A 163 -12.94 -38.19 -10.13
C ILE A 163 -11.82 -38.66 -9.18
N PRO A 164 -12.12 -38.92 -7.89
CA PRO A 164 -11.18 -39.51 -6.96
C PRO A 164 -10.63 -40.85 -7.42
N GLU A 165 -9.41 -41.17 -6.98
CA GLU A 165 -8.78 -42.46 -7.27
C GLU A 165 -9.61 -43.67 -6.81
N PRO A 166 -10.27 -43.70 -5.63
CA PRO A 166 -11.00 -44.88 -5.17
C PRO A 166 -12.21 -45.15 -6.06
N LYS A 167 -12.94 -44.10 -6.46
CA LYS A 167 -14.10 -44.25 -7.36
C LYS A 167 -13.66 -44.68 -8.76
N GLY A 168 -12.53 -44.18 -9.26
CA GLY A 168 -11.96 -44.66 -10.53
C GLY A 168 -11.56 -46.14 -10.47
N LYS A 169 -10.88 -46.57 -9.40
CA LYS A 169 -10.48 -47.96 -9.18
C LYS A 169 -11.68 -48.91 -8.98
N GLU A 170 -12.72 -48.44 -8.32
CA GLU A 170 -13.99 -49.17 -8.15
C GLU A 170 -14.60 -49.50 -9.53
N VAL A 171 -14.80 -48.48 -10.38
CA VAL A 171 -15.33 -48.67 -11.74
C VAL A 171 -14.40 -49.56 -12.58
N LEU A 172 -13.08 -49.34 -12.49
CA LEU A 172 -12.09 -50.17 -13.18
C LEU A 172 -12.20 -51.65 -12.78
N SER A 173 -12.39 -51.95 -11.48
CA SER A 173 -12.51 -53.32 -10.99
C SER A 173 -13.74 -54.05 -11.54
N LEU A 174 -14.84 -53.32 -11.81
CA LEU A 174 -16.02 -53.88 -12.46
C LEU A 174 -15.74 -54.21 -13.93
N LEU A 175 -15.09 -53.30 -14.65
CA LEU A 175 -14.75 -53.48 -16.06
C LEU A 175 -13.75 -54.62 -16.27
N GLU A 176 -12.74 -54.77 -15.39
CA GLU A 176 -11.78 -55.89 -15.44
C GLU A 176 -12.45 -57.25 -15.18
N ARG A 177 -13.59 -57.28 -14.48
CA ARG A 177 -14.43 -58.47 -14.30
C ARG A 177 -15.42 -58.69 -15.44
N ASN A 178 -15.27 -57.95 -16.55
CA ASN A 178 -16.14 -57.99 -17.72
C ASN A 178 -17.60 -57.60 -17.41
N ILE A 179 -17.81 -56.76 -16.38
CA ILE A 179 -19.12 -56.19 -16.05
C ILE A 179 -19.28 -54.89 -16.81
N THR A 180 -20.36 -54.77 -17.59
CA THR A 180 -20.65 -53.53 -18.31
C THR A 180 -21.17 -52.47 -17.34
N VAL A 181 -20.50 -51.32 -17.33
CA VAL A 181 -20.89 -50.16 -16.50
C VAL A 181 -21.40 -49.05 -17.40
N THR A 182 -22.58 -48.52 -17.10
CA THR A 182 -23.09 -47.29 -17.71
C THR A 182 -22.88 -46.14 -16.74
N MET A 183 -22.29 -45.04 -17.20
CA MET A 183 -22.07 -43.84 -16.39
C MET A 183 -22.92 -42.68 -16.89
N THR A 184 -23.57 -41.98 -15.97
CA THR A 184 -24.29 -40.72 -16.22
C THR A 184 -23.65 -39.63 -15.36
N ILE A 185 -23.26 -38.54 -16.00
CA ILE A 185 -22.63 -37.36 -15.41
C ILE A 185 -23.65 -36.24 -15.46
N THR A 186 -23.97 -35.65 -14.32
CA THR A 186 -24.83 -34.46 -14.25
C THR A 186 -24.15 -33.32 -13.51
N ILE A 187 -24.59 -32.09 -13.77
CA ILE A 187 -24.04 -30.89 -13.14
C ILE A 187 -24.26 -30.96 -11.62
N GLY A 188 -23.21 -30.67 -10.85
CA GLY A 188 -23.25 -30.61 -9.39
C GLY A 188 -23.27 -29.18 -8.84
N THR A 189 -22.81 -29.03 -7.61
CA THR A 189 -22.66 -27.78 -6.88
C THR A 189 -21.65 -26.82 -7.54
N ARG A 190 -22.06 -25.56 -7.65
CA ARG A 190 -21.18 -24.43 -8.03
C ARG A 190 -20.38 -23.98 -6.81
N ASN A 191 -19.06 -24.05 -6.90
CA ASN A 191 -18.15 -23.62 -5.86
C ASN A 191 -17.42 -22.34 -6.28
N LEU A 192 -17.38 -21.37 -5.37
CA LEU A 192 -16.68 -20.09 -5.57
C LEU A 192 -15.61 -19.96 -4.50
N GLN A 193 -14.35 -20.23 -4.87
CA GLN A 193 -13.24 -20.05 -3.96
C GLN A 193 -12.67 -18.65 -4.15
N LYS A 194 -12.86 -17.79 -3.13
CA LYS A 194 -12.16 -16.51 -3.02
C LYS A 194 -10.81 -16.80 -2.38
N TYR A 195 -9.72 -16.56 -3.10
CA TYR A 195 -8.38 -16.61 -2.50
C TYR A 195 -7.70 -15.26 -2.62
N VAL A 196 -6.99 -14.90 -1.55
CA VAL A 196 -6.16 -13.71 -1.54
C VAL A 196 -4.83 -14.09 -2.18
N SER A 197 -4.47 -13.44 -3.28
CA SER A 197 -3.20 -13.73 -3.95
C SER A 197 -2.02 -13.39 -3.03
N ARG A 198 -1.07 -14.31 -2.88
CA ARG A 198 0.14 -14.04 -2.09
C ARG A 198 0.95 -12.87 -2.67
N THR A 199 0.94 -12.71 -4.00
CA THR A 199 1.66 -11.63 -4.67
C THR A 199 1.01 -10.27 -4.42
N SER A 200 -0.32 -10.20 -4.37
CA SER A 200 -1.03 -8.96 -4.04
C SER A 200 -0.75 -8.52 -2.59
N VAL A 201 -0.71 -9.47 -1.64
CA VAL A 201 -0.36 -9.17 -0.24
C VAL A 201 1.08 -8.63 -0.10
N VAL A 202 2.03 -9.24 -0.80
CA VAL A 202 3.43 -8.79 -0.80
C VAL A 202 3.56 -7.39 -1.42
N PHE A 203 2.87 -7.13 -2.54
CA PHE A 203 2.89 -5.83 -3.19
C PHE A 203 2.35 -4.70 -2.30
N VAL A 204 1.23 -4.96 -1.62
CA VAL A 204 0.61 -4.00 -0.70
C VAL A 204 1.51 -3.72 0.51
N SER A 205 2.14 -4.75 1.09
CA SER A 205 3.04 -4.56 2.24
C SER A 205 4.32 -3.79 1.87
N ILE A 206 4.93 -4.06 0.72
CA ILE A 206 6.09 -3.30 0.23
C ILE A 206 5.73 -1.82 0.03
N SER A 207 4.59 -1.54 -0.59
CA SER A 207 4.13 -0.16 -0.83
C SER A 207 3.96 0.63 0.48
N PHE A 208 3.42 -0.02 1.51
CA PHE A 208 3.26 0.59 2.83
C PHE A 208 4.61 0.93 3.49
N ILE A 209 5.58 0.01 3.43
CA ILE A 209 6.92 0.21 4.00
C ILE A 209 7.63 1.39 3.33
N VAL A 210 7.55 1.50 1.99
CA VAL A 210 8.15 2.59 1.24
C VAL A 210 7.58 3.95 1.65
N LEU A 211 6.24 4.06 1.74
CA LEU A 211 5.58 5.30 2.17
C LEU A 211 5.97 5.69 3.59
N MET A 212 6.07 4.72 4.50
CA MET A 212 6.51 4.97 5.87
C MET A 212 7.92 5.56 5.91
N ILE A 213 8.87 5.00 5.15
CA ILE A 213 10.26 5.46 5.08
C ILE A 213 10.33 6.90 4.52
N ILE A 214 9.60 7.19 3.44
CA ILE A 214 9.56 8.54 2.85
C ILE A 214 9.03 9.55 3.87
N SER A 215 7.99 9.19 4.61
CA SER A 215 7.37 10.06 5.61
C SER A 215 8.30 10.36 6.79
N LEU A 216 9.05 9.35 7.25
CA LEU A 216 10.05 9.47 8.31
C LEU A 216 11.22 10.35 7.87
N ALA A 217 11.74 10.15 6.66
CA ALA A 217 12.81 10.97 6.10
C ALA A 217 12.39 12.45 5.98
N TRP A 218 11.16 12.71 5.54
CA TRP A 218 10.59 14.06 5.49
C TRP A 218 10.47 14.71 6.87
N LEU A 219 10.00 13.95 7.86
CA LEU A 219 9.88 14.42 9.24
C LEU A 219 11.25 14.75 9.83
N VAL A 220 12.25 13.88 9.64
CA VAL A 220 13.63 14.11 10.06
C VAL A 220 14.20 15.36 9.39
N PHE A 221 14.03 15.51 8.08
CA PHE A 221 14.48 16.70 7.35
C PHE A 221 13.82 17.98 7.87
N TYR A 222 12.51 17.94 8.11
CA TYR A 222 11.75 19.05 8.68
C TYR A 222 12.27 19.46 10.07
N TYR A 223 12.52 18.49 10.97
CA TYR A 223 13.07 18.78 12.30
C TYR A 223 14.49 19.33 12.22
N ILE A 224 15.35 18.78 11.36
CA ILE A 224 16.71 19.29 11.13
C ILE A 224 16.65 20.74 10.61
N GLN A 225 15.83 21.01 9.61
CA GLN A 225 15.69 22.34 9.03
C GLN A 225 15.15 23.33 10.07
N ARG A 226 14.15 22.94 10.85
CA ARG A 226 13.59 23.77 11.92
C ARG A 226 14.61 24.07 13.01
N PHE A 227 15.39 23.07 13.43
CA PHE A 227 16.45 23.24 14.42
C PHE A 227 17.55 24.17 13.91
N ARG A 228 18.00 23.98 12.66
CA ARG A 228 18.97 24.86 12.00
C ARG A 228 18.45 26.29 11.89
N TYR A 229 17.19 26.47 11.53
CA TYR A 229 16.57 27.79 11.40
C TYR A 229 16.44 28.51 12.75
N ALA A 230 16.01 27.80 13.80
CA ALA A 230 15.93 28.35 15.16
C ALA A 230 17.32 28.79 15.66
N ASN A 231 18.33 27.93 15.48
CA ASN A 231 19.71 28.23 15.87
C ASN A 231 20.31 29.39 15.06
N ALA A 232 19.98 29.50 13.77
CA ALA A 232 20.40 30.61 12.93
C ALA A 232 19.78 31.94 13.40
N ARG A 233 18.50 31.93 13.78
CA ARG A 233 17.80 33.10 14.31
C ARG A 233 18.40 33.56 15.64
N ASP A 234 18.65 32.66 16.58
CA ASP A 234 19.28 33.00 17.87
C ASP A 234 20.67 33.62 17.67
N ARG A 235 21.50 33.02 16.80
CA ARG A 235 22.82 33.59 16.46
C ARG A 235 22.71 34.99 15.86
N ASN A 236 21.74 35.24 14.98
CA ASN A 236 21.56 36.55 14.36
C ASN A 236 21.06 37.59 15.37
N GLN A 237 20.17 37.19 16.27
CA GLN A 237 19.65 38.06 17.34
C GLN A 237 20.75 38.48 18.32
N ARG A 238 21.62 37.54 18.73
CA ARG A 238 22.81 37.85 19.55
C ARG A 238 23.76 38.83 18.85
N ARG A 239 24.09 38.58 17.57
CA ARG A 239 24.95 39.47 16.77
C ARG A 239 24.39 40.89 16.64
N LEU A 240 23.07 41.00 16.44
CA LEU A 240 22.41 42.31 16.31
C LEU A 240 22.36 43.04 17.67
N GLY A 241 22.17 42.31 18.77
CA GLY A 241 22.26 42.84 20.12
C GLY A 241 23.65 43.39 20.45
N ASP A 242 24.71 42.65 20.10
CA ASP A 242 26.10 43.09 20.31
C ASP A 242 26.43 44.32 19.45
N ALA A 243 25.96 44.37 18.21
CA ALA A 243 26.11 45.54 17.34
C ALA A 243 25.38 46.77 17.89
N ALA A 244 24.18 46.59 18.47
CA ALA A 244 23.43 47.67 19.11
C ALA A 244 24.13 48.21 20.36
N LYS A 245 24.62 47.32 21.24
CA LYS A 245 25.42 47.70 22.42
C LYS A 245 26.63 48.55 22.03
N LYS A 246 27.39 48.11 21.02
CA LYS A 246 28.57 48.83 20.50
C LYS A 246 28.24 50.16 19.83
N ALA A 247 27.06 50.28 19.22
CA ALA A 247 26.60 51.53 18.63
C ALA A 247 26.19 52.54 19.71
N ILE A 248 25.45 52.08 20.72
CA ILE A 248 25.01 52.90 21.84
C ILE A 248 26.23 53.43 22.61
N SER A 249 27.26 52.63 22.85
CA SER A 249 28.46 53.10 23.56
C SER A 249 29.22 54.23 22.83
N LYS A 250 28.97 54.44 21.54
CA LYS A 250 29.58 55.52 20.73
C LYS A 250 28.74 56.80 20.65
N LEU A 251 27.51 56.79 21.16
CA LEU A 251 26.67 57.98 21.15
C LEU A 251 27.18 59.02 22.15
N GLN A 252 26.98 60.29 21.82
CA GLN A 252 27.41 61.40 22.65
C GLN A 252 26.69 61.37 24.00
N VAL A 253 27.48 61.47 25.08
CA VAL A 253 27.01 61.56 26.46
C VAL A 253 27.52 62.88 27.02
N ARG A 254 26.64 63.62 27.69
CA ARG A 254 26.94 64.88 28.36
C ARG A 254 26.38 64.83 29.78
N THR A 255 27.08 65.45 30.71
CA THR A 255 26.55 65.70 32.06
C THR A 255 26.05 67.13 32.13
N ILE A 256 24.82 67.32 32.57
CA ILE A 256 24.19 68.64 32.70
C ILE A 256 24.85 69.38 33.86
N ARG A 257 25.32 70.61 33.62
CA ARG A 257 25.91 71.48 34.65
C ARG A 257 24.85 72.38 35.24
N LYS A 258 25.12 72.89 36.45
CA LYS A 258 24.23 73.85 37.12
C LYS A 258 24.26 75.18 36.34
N GLY A 259 23.12 75.63 35.82
CA GLY A 259 23.00 76.83 34.97
C GLY A 259 22.97 76.56 33.46
N ASP A 260 22.88 75.28 33.05
CA ASP A 260 22.61 74.88 31.67
C ASP A 260 21.13 75.18 31.31
N GLN A 261 20.85 75.57 30.05
CA GLN A 261 19.49 75.86 29.55
C GLN A 261 18.53 74.69 29.78
N GLU A 262 19.08 73.47 29.78
CA GLU A 262 18.34 72.23 30.03
C GLU A 262 17.77 72.11 31.46
N THR A 263 18.19 72.96 32.40
CA THR A 263 17.69 73.00 33.80
C THR A 263 16.61 74.06 34.04
N GLU A 264 16.27 74.86 33.03
CA GLU A 264 15.20 75.85 33.10
C GLU A 264 13.82 75.16 33.00
N ALA A 265 12.80 75.74 33.64
CA ALA A 265 11.46 75.14 33.71
C ALA A 265 10.75 75.03 32.34
N ASP A 266 11.20 75.81 31.35
CA ASP A 266 10.65 75.85 29.99
C ASP A 266 11.33 74.87 29.02
N PHE A 267 12.33 74.10 29.48
CA PHE A 267 13.03 73.12 28.64
C PHE A 267 12.25 71.81 28.50
N ASP A 268 12.43 71.11 27.37
CA ASP A 268 11.78 69.83 27.11
C ASP A 268 12.14 68.77 28.16
N ASN A 269 11.13 68.05 28.68
CA ASN A 269 11.34 66.94 29.59
C ASN A 269 11.86 65.69 28.87
N CYS A 270 12.50 64.78 29.62
CA CYS A 270 12.91 63.49 29.08
C CYS A 270 11.68 62.68 28.66
N ALA A 271 11.44 62.48 27.36
CA ALA A 271 10.20 61.83 26.88
C ALA A 271 10.08 60.32 27.21
N VAL A 272 11.02 59.74 27.98
CA VAL A 272 10.95 58.34 28.45
C VAL A 272 10.46 58.26 29.90
N CYS A 273 10.99 59.10 30.80
CA CYS A 273 10.55 59.15 32.21
C CYS A 273 9.61 60.33 32.52
N ILE A 274 9.46 61.27 31.59
CA ILE A 274 8.63 62.48 31.68
C ILE A 274 9.14 63.47 32.76
N GLU A 275 10.33 63.24 33.31
CA GLU A 275 10.97 64.11 34.28
C GLU A 275 11.83 65.19 33.61
N GLY A 276 11.83 66.39 34.20
CA GLY A 276 12.74 67.48 33.82
C GLY A 276 14.18 67.18 34.23
N TYR A 277 15.14 67.80 33.55
CA TYR A 277 16.55 67.54 33.79
C TYR A 277 17.10 68.31 34.99
N LYS A 278 17.99 67.66 35.74
CA LYS A 278 18.63 68.23 36.93
C LYS A 278 20.14 68.39 36.71
N ALA A 279 20.75 69.29 37.49
CA ALA A 279 22.20 69.40 37.53
C ALA A 279 22.82 68.05 37.93
N ASN A 280 23.90 67.67 37.24
CA ASN A 280 24.60 66.38 37.31
C ASN A 280 23.89 65.19 36.64
N ASP A 281 22.74 65.40 35.99
CA ASP A 281 22.13 64.33 35.19
C ASP A 281 23.01 63.95 34.00
N VAL A 282 23.18 62.64 33.80
CA VAL A 282 23.89 62.09 32.65
C VAL A 282 22.89 61.86 31.52
N VAL A 283 23.01 62.68 30.48
CA VAL A 283 22.13 62.65 29.31
C VAL A 283 22.84 62.13 28.09
N ARG A 284 22.09 61.47 27.22
CA ARG A 284 22.54 60.94 25.95
C ARG A 284 21.87 61.71 24.82
N ILE A 285 22.69 62.16 23.87
CA ILE A 285 22.25 62.89 22.69
C ILE A 285 22.27 61.91 21.51
N LEU A 286 21.12 61.72 20.88
CA LEU A 286 20.99 60.86 19.70
C LEU A 286 21.49 61.58 18.43
N PRO A 287 21.76 60.87 17.31
CA PRO A 287 22.17 61.50 16.05
C PRO A 287 21.11 62.43 15.44
N CYS A 288 19.85 62.29 15.87
CA CYS A 288 18.75 63.19 15.53
C CYS A 288 18.62 64.40 16.48
N ARG A 289 19.59 64.59 17.39
CA ARG A 289 19.68 65.66 18.40
C ARG A 289 18.68 65.62 19.55
N HIS A 290 17.75 64.67 19.60
CA HIS A 290 16.93 64.45 20.80
C HIS A 290 17.77 64.01 22.00
N LEU A 291 17.43 64.54 23.16
CA LEU A 291 18.14 64.39 24.43
C LEU A 291 17.30 63.55 25.40
N PHE A 292 17.95 62.67 26.16
CA PHE A 292 17.29 61.77 27.12
C PHE A 292 18.25 61.43 28.26
N HIS A 293 17.75 61.07 29.43
CA HIS A 293 18.63 60.44 30.44
C HIS A 293 19.24 59.16 29.89
N LYS A 294 20.54 58.96 30.14
CA LYS A 294 21.27 57.78 29.67
C LYS A 294 20.62 56.48 30.19
N SER A 295 20.24 56.44 31.46
CA SER A 295 19.56 55.30 32.09
C SER A 295 18.21 54.98 31.46
N CYS A 296 17.49 56.00 30.98
CA CYS A 296 16.17 55.85 30.40
C CYS A 296 16.23 55.38 28.94
N VAL A 297 17.13 55.94 28.15
CA VAL A 297 17.17 55.67 26.70
C VAL A 297 17.99 54.43 26.34
N ASP A 298 18.97 54.02 27.16
CA ASP A 298 19.82 52.85 26.86
C ASP A 298 19.02 51.54 26.71
N PRO A 299 18.10 51.17 27.63
CA PRO A 299 17.27 49.97 27.48
C PRO A 299 16.39 50.03 26.23
N TRP A 300 15.82 51.21 25.93
CA TRP A 300 14.99 51.43 24.75
C TRP A 300 15.78 51.19 23.45
N LEU A 301 16.99 51.73 23.34
CA LEU A 301 17.83 51.61 22.15
C LEU A 301 18.35 50.19 21.92
N LEU A 302 18.51 49.39 22.99
CA LEU A 302 18.92 47.99 22.87
C LEU A 302 17.85 47.13 22.18
N ASP A 303 16.58 47.41 22.47
CA ASP A 303 15.45 46.65 21.93
C ASP A 303 14.96 47.23 20.59
N HIS A 304 14.70 48.54 20.56
CA HIS A 304 14.01 49.20 19.45
C HIS A 304 14.96 49.88 18.46
N ARG A 305 16.20 50.22 18.87
CA ARG A 305 17.25 50.85 18.03
C ARG A 305 16.80 52.14 17.33
N THR A 306 15.76 52.77 17.85
CA THR A 306 15.10 53.95 17.25
C THR A 306 14.92 55.02 18.32
N CYS A 307 14.96 56.28 17.89
CA CYS A 307 14.62 57.39 18.78
C CYS A 307 13.15 57.27 19.24
N PRO A 308 12.84 57.39 20.55
CA PRO A 308 11.46 57.39 21.06
C PRO A 308 10.58 58.45 20.37
N MET A 309 11.16 59.63 20.11
CA MET A 309 10.50 60.80 19.54
C MET A 309 10.28 60.67 18.01
N CYS A 310 11.36 60.63 17.23
CA CYS A 310 11.26 60.71 15.76
C CYS A 310 11.38 59.36 15.02
N LYS A 311 11.50 58.24 15.75
CA LYS A 311 11.69 56.88 15.21
C LYS A 311 12.92 56.69 14.31
N MET A 312 13.84 57.67 14.26
CA MET A 312 15.10 57.55 13.51
C MET A 312 15.93 56.37 14.02
N ASN A 313 16.39 55.49 13.12
CA ASN A 313 17.18 54.32 13.47
C ASN A 313 18.66 54.70 13.71
N ILE A 314 19.15 54.48 14.94
CA ILE A 314 20.50 54.89 15.34
C ILE A 314 21.60 54.11 14.61
N LEU A 315 21.35 52.85 14.24
CA LEU A 315 22.34 52.02 13.52
C LEU A 315 22.50 52.46 12.07
N LYS A 316 21.43 52.97 11.46
CA LYS A 316 21.47 53.56 10.11
C LYS A 316 22.19 54.89 10.13
N ALA A 317 21.89 55.75 11.12
CA ALA A 317 22.51 57.07 11.26
C ALA A 317 24.01 57.02 11.56
N LEU A 318 24.48 56.01 12.31
CA LEU A 318 25.90 55.78 12.60
C LEU A 318 26.66 55.03 11.48
N GLY A 319 26.02 54.77 10.33
CA GLY A 319 26.64 54.05 9.20
C GLY A 319 26.89 52.55 9.43
N ILE A 320 26.52 52.00 10.58
CA ILE A 320 26.78 50.61 10.99
C ILE A 320 25.94 49.63 10.17
N ALA A 321 24.71 50.01 9.79
CA ALA A 321 23.82 49.19 8.96
C ALA A 321 24.41 48.85 7.57
N VAL A 322 25.28 49.70 7.01
CA VAL A 322 25.94 49.49 5.71
C VAL A 322 27.06 48.44 5.83
N SER A 323 27.76 48.41 6.96
CA SER A 323 28.86 47.47 7.23
C SER A 323 28.40 46.03 7.42
N LEU A 324 27.20 45.83 7.99
CA LEU A 324 26.59 44.50 8.17
C LEU A 324 26.16 43.89 6.82
N ARG A 325 25.54 44.69 5.94
CA ARG A 325 25.17 44.26 4.57
C ARG A 325 26.39 43.90 3.70
N LYS A 326 27.51 44.64 3.81
CA LYS A 326 28.76 44.31 3.10
C LYS A 326 29.42 43.02 3.61
N LYS A 327 29.38 42.74 4.93
CA LYS A 327 29.91 41.49 5.50
C LYS A 327 29.08 40.27 5.14
N GLU A 328 27.77 40.43 4.96
CA GLU A 328 26.86 39.36 4.56
C GLU A 328 27.07 38.95 3.09
N LYS A 329 27.28 39.93 2.20
CA LYS A 329 27.61 39.71 0.78
C LYS A 329 28.99 39.05 0.56
N LYS A 330 29.95 39.25 1.47
CA LYS A 330 31.30 38.67 1.39
C LYS A 330 31.39 37.24 1.97
N ARG A 331 30.33 36.74 2.61
CA ARG A 331 30.22 35.35 3.13
C ARG A 331 29.36 34.43 2.26
N THR A 332 28.72 34.99 1.24
CA THR A 332 27.85 34.30 0.28
C THR A 332 28.51 34.18 -1.09
N LEU A 333 29.80 34.50 -1.20
CA LEU A 333 30.69 34.27 -2.33
C LEU A 333 31.75 33.24 -1.93
#